data_AF-A0A0D5ZG28-F1
#
_entry.id   AF-A0A0D5ZG28-F1
#
_cell.length_a   1.000
_cell.length_b   1.000
_cell.length_c   1.000
_cell.angle_alpha   90.00
_cell.angle_beta   90.00
_cell.angle_gamma   90.00
#
_symmetry.space_group_name_H-M   'P 1'
#
loop_
_entity.id
_entity.type
_entity.pdbx_description
1 polymer ?
#
loop_
_entity_poly.entity_id
_entity_poly.type
_entity_poly.pdbx_seq_one_letter_code
_entity_poly.pdbx_strand_id
1 'polypeptide(L)' 'MPTIEITARQMDDEQKRNIAKGFAKVLIDNGVPEKSITILFRHISDKDIAKGSGAFPYWEE' A
#
# COMPACT_ATOMS: atom_id res chain seq x y z
N MET A 1 5.58 -5.48 16.21
CA MET A 1 4.29 -5.39 15.50
C MET A 1 4.59 -4.86 14.10
N PRO A 2 4.71 -5.72 13.08
CA PRO A 2 4.94 -5.27 11.72
C PRO A 2 3.71 -4.55 11.16
N THR A 3 3.95 -3.35 10.64
CA THR A 3 2.95 -2.55 9.93
C THR A 3 3.37 -2.43 8.47
N ILE A 4 2.47 -2.80 7.57
CA ILE A 4 2.64 -2.63 6.13
C ILE A 4 1.69 -1.53 5.69
N GLU A 5 2.25 -0.46 5.12
CA GLU A 5 1.47 0.59 4.47
C GLU A 5 1.49 0.38 2.95
N ILE A 6 0.30 0.25 2.37
CA ILE A 6 0.11 0.10 0.93
C ILE A 6 -0.53 1.39 0.42
N THR A 7 0.26 2.15 -0.33
CA THR A 7 -0.20 3.38 -0.98
C THR A 7 -0.39 3.09 -2.46
N ALA A 8 -1.63 3.11 -2.93
CA ALA A 8 -1.95 2.82 -4.33
C ALA A 8 -3.18 3.59 -4.82
N ARG A 9 -3.24 3.75 -6.14
CA ARG A 9 -4.43 4.28 -6.83
C ARG A 9 -5.57 3.29 -6.72
N GLN A 10 -6.79 3.82 -6.60
CA GLN A 10 -8.09 3.13 -6.62
C GLN A 10 -8.00 1.59 -6.60
N MET A 11 -8.12 1.01 -5.40
CA MET A 11 -8.27 -0.42 -5.23
C MET A 11 -9.67 -0.72 -4.76
N ASP A 12 -10.32 -1.68 -5.41
CA ASP A 12 -11.55 -2.26 -4.88
C ASP A 12 -11.26 -3.15 -3.65
N ASP A 13 -12.33 -3.57 -2.98
CA ASP A 13 -12.20 -4.34 -1.74
C ASP A 13 -11.72 -5.78 -1.96
N GLU A 14 -11.91 -6.34 -3.16
CA GLU A 14 -11.38 -7.66 -3.52
C GLU A 14 -9.86 -7.59 -3.71
N GLN A 15 -9.37 -6.58 -4.43
CA GLN A 15 -7.96 -6.29 -4.62
C GLN A 15 -7.25 -6.06 -3.28
N LYS A 16 -7.81 -5.20 -2.42
CA LYS A 16 -7.26 -4.98 -1.06
C LYS A 16 -7.18 -6.29 -0.28
N ARG A 17 -8.22 -7.11 -0.33
CA ARG A 17 -8.26 -8.40 0.37
C ARG A 17 -7.19 -9.36 -0.15
N ASN A 18 -7.04 -9.46 -1.47
CA ASN A 18 -6.07 -10.37 -2.09
C ASN A 18 -4.63 -9.93 -1.79
N ILE A 19 -4.34 -8.63 -1.85
CA ILE A 19 -3.04 -8.08 -1.49
C ILE A 19 -2.74 -8.30 -0.01
N ALA A 20 -3.71 -8.01 0.88
CA ALA A 20 -3.53 -8.20 2.31
C ALA A 20 -3.22 -9.65 2.66
N LYS A 21 -3.95 -10.61 2.06
CA LYS A 21 -3.69 -12.05 2.23
C LYS A 21 -2.29 -12.43 1.76
N GLY A 22 -1.85 -11.91 0.61
CA GLY A 22 -0.51 -12.18 0.08
C GLY A 22 0.59 -11.74 1.05
N PHE A 23 0.55 -10.48 1.51
CA PHE A 23 1.53 -9.96 2.45
C PHE A 23 1.47 -10.65 3.82
N ALA A 24 0.26 -10.87 4.35
CA ALA A 24 0.09 -11.58 5.61
C ALA A 24 0.68 -12.98 5.54
N LYS A 25 0.44 -13.71 4.44
CA LYS A 25 1.02 -15.04 4.21
C LYS A 25 2.54 -15.00 4.21
N VAL A 26 3.16 -14.07 3.47
CA VAL A 26 4.64 -13.93 3.45
C VAL A 26 5.19 -13.69 4.85
N LEU A 27 4.57 -12.81 5.64
CA LEU A 27 5.01 -12.53 7.01
C LEU A 27 4.85 -13.77 7.92
N ILE A 28 3.73 -14.47 7.83
CA ILE A 28 3.47 -15.69 8.61
C ILE A 28 4.48 -16.79 8.24
N ASP A 29 4.77 -16.97 6.96
CA ASP A 29 5.77 -17.93 6.47
C ASP A 29 7.18 -17.60 7.00
N ASN A 30 7.43 -16.36 7.42
CA ASN A 30 8.67 -15.89 8.06
C ASN A 30 8.58 -15.81 9.60
N GLY A 31 7.57 -16.46 10.21
CA GLY A 31 7.45 -16.61 11.67
C GLY A 31 6.77 -15.44 12.39
N VAL A 32 6.17 -14.49 11.67
CA VAL A 32 5.40 -13.41 12.28
C VAL A 32 4.03 -13.94 12.73
N PRO A 33 3.64 -13.77 14.01
CA PRO A 33 2.30 -14.13 14.46
C PRO A 33 1.24 -13.29 13.75
N GLU A 34 0.23 -13.93 13.18
CA GLU A 34 -0.85 -13.29 12.42
C GLU A 34 -1.50 -12.12 13.20
N LYS A 35 -1.77 -12.32 14.49
CA LYS A 35 -2.38 -11.31 15.37
C LYS A 35 -1.54 -10.03 15.56
N SER A 36 -0.26 -10.06 15.17
CA SER A 36 0.65 -8.93 15.26
C SER A 36 0.79 -8.14 13.97
N ILE A 37 0.15 -8.58 12.87
CA ILE A 37 0.25 -7.97 11.56
C ILE A 37 -0.81 -6.88 11.42
N THR A 38 -0.39 -5.69 11.01
CA THR A 38 -1.29 -4.58 10.64
C THR A 38 -1.03 -4.19 9.20
N ILE A 39 -2.08 -4.12 8.38
CA ILE A 39 -2.00 -3.68 6.98
C ILE A 39 -2.91 -2.45 6.82
N LEU A 40 -2.32 -1.35 6.38
CA LEU A 40 -2.99 -0.07 6.16
C LEU A 40 -3.06 0.22 4.67
N PHE A 41 -4.25 0.57 4.17
CA PHE A 41 -4.45 1.00 2.79
C PHE A 41 -4.63 2.51 2.76
N ARG A 42 -3.69 3.20 2.10
CA ARG A 42 -3.79 4.63 1.85
C ARG A 42 -4.20 4.87 0.40
N HIS A 43 -5.34 5.53 0.24
CA HIS A 43 -5.79 5.98 -1.08
C HIS A 43 -5.02 7.23 -1.47
N ILE A 44 -4.47 7.23 -2.68
CA ILE A 44 -3.89 8.41 -3.31
C ILE A 44 -4.68 8.76 -4.57
N SER A 45 -4.93 10.05 -4.75
CA SER A 45 -5.54 10.58 -5.97
C SER A 45 -4.45 10.88 -7.00
N ASP A 46 -4.81 11.02 -8.28
CA ASP A 46 -3.81 11.25 -9.34
C ASP A 46 -3.02 12.56 -9.15
N LYS A 47 -3.62 13.57 -8.50
CA LYS A 47 -2.92 14.83 -8.15
C LYS A 47 -1.84 14.66 -7.09
N ASP A 48 -1.87 13.57 -6.32
CA ASP A 48 -0.89 13.29 -5.26
C ASP A 48 0.32 12.51 -5.81
N ILE A 49 0.36 12.20 -7.11
CA ILE A 49 1.36 11.34 -7.72
C ILE A 49 2.21 12.13 -8.71
N ALA A 50 3.49 12.31 -8.37
CA ALA A 50 4.52 12.69 -9.34
C ALA A 50 5.21 11.43 -9.88
N LYS A 51 5.34 11.32 -11.21
CA LYS A 51 6.14 10.28 -11.86
C LYS A 51 7.31 10.96 -12.56
N GLY A 52 8.48 10.34 -12.55
CA GLY A 52 9.73 10.92 -13.12
C GLY A 52 9.68 11.31 -14.61
N SER A 53 8.55 11.15 -15.30
CA SER A 53 8.30 11.57 -16.67
C SER A 53 7.23 12.68 -16.81
N GLY A 54 6.79 13.34 -15.74
CA GLY A 54 5.73 14.35 -15.80
C GLY A 54 5.81 15.41 -14.69
N ALA A 55 5.33 16.62 -15.02
CA ALA A 55 5.39 17.83 -14.21
C ALA A 55 4.95 17.60 -12.75
N PHE A 56 5.79 18.05 -11.83
CA PHE A 56 5.54 17.95 -10.40
C PHE A 56 4.44 18.95 -10.05
N PRO A 57 3.27 18.51 -9.52
CA PRO A 57 2.12 19.39 -9.28
C PRO A 57 2.35 20.49 -8.23
N TYR A 58 3.55 20.57 -7.64
CA TYR A 58 3.91 21.51 -6.56
C TYR A 58 5.33 22.07 -6.66
N TRP A 59 6.03 21.92 -7.80
CA TRP A 59 7.26 22.68 -8.03
C TRP A 59 6.92 23.92 -8.84
N GLU A 60 7.17 25.10 -8.25
CA GLU A 60 7.28 26.33 -9.03
C GLU A 60 8.38 26.14 -10.07
N GLU A 61 8.10 26.51 -11.32
CA GLU A 61 9.08 26.49 -12.43
C GLU A 61 10.25 27.46 -12.19
#